data_AF-A0A1R0KJL8-F1
#
_entry.id   AF-A0A1R0KJL8-F1
#
_cell.length_a   1.000
_cell.length_b   1.000
_cell.length_c   1.000
_cell.angle_alpha   90.00
_cell.angle_beta   90.00
_cell.angle_gamma   90.00
#
_symmetry.space_group_name_H-M   'P 1'
#
loop_
_entity.id
_entity.type
_entity.pdbx_description
1 polymer ?
#
loop_
_entity_poly.entity_id
_entity_poly.type
_entity_poly.pdbx_seq_one_letter_code
_entity_poly.pdbx_strand_id
1 'polypeptide(L)'
;MDDVADCLLSVAWKIFPLMGKPPGRPETRAEEIRSFLVDACHGAGMRAREWAAAHGTGTETDHRPFLRLAEVCADANLYLGMVSGVLVVDPERVHRRWAEIEALVHEARGLAESVTEFLDGRAAFAAGA
;
A
#
# COMPACT_ATOMS: atom_id res chain seq x y z
N MET A 1 1.69 -16.72 0.49
CA MET A 1 1.57 -15.67 -0.54
C MET A 1 0.12 -15.32 -0.76
N ASP A 2 -0.80 -16.29 -0.90
CA ASP A 2 -2.24 -16.00 -0.94
C ASP A 2 -2.75 -15.23 0.29
N ASP A 3 -2.35 -15.62 1.51
CA ASP A 3 -2.76 -14.90 2.73
C ASP A 3 -2.29 -13.44 2.75
N VAL A 4 -1.11 -13.20 2.16
CA VAL A 4 -0.51 -11.87 2.08
C VAL A 4 -1.16 -11.03 0.98
N ALA A 5 -1.53 -11.67 -0.13
CA ALA A 5 -2.34 -11.04 -1.17
C ALA A 5 -3.70 -10.60 -0.60
N ASP A 6 -4.38 -11.45 0.17
CA ASP A 6 -5.65 -11.10 0.82
C ASP A 6 -5.49 -9.99 1.86
N CYS A 7 -4.39 -9.99 2.61
CA CYS A 7 -4.06 -8.90 3.53
C CYS A 7 -3.93 -7.55 2.79
N LEU A 8 -3.15 -7.51 1.70
CA LEU A 8 -2.96 -6.31 0.89
C LEU A 8 -4.26 -5.82 0.24
N LEU A 9 -5.05 -6.72 -0.33
CA LEU A 9 -6.35 -6.39 -0.93
C LEU A 9 -7.34 -5.88 0.13
N SER A 10 -7.33 -6.45 1.33
CA SER A 10 -8.12 -5.96 2.46
C SER A 10 -7.71 -4.54 2.87
N VAL A 11 -6.41 -4.23 2.91
CA VAL A 11 -5.91 -2.87 3.18
C VAL A 11 -6.34 -1.92 2.08
N ALA A 12 -6.13 -2.26 0.81
CA ALA A 12 -6.57 -1.43 -0.33
C ALA A 12 -8.06 -1.09 -0.23
N TRP A 13 -8.91 -2.07 0.10
CA TRP A 13 -10.34 -1.89 0.32
C TRP A 13 -10.66 -0.95 1.50
N LYS A 14 -9.90 -1.00 2.60
CA LYS A 14 -10.10 -0.12 3.76
C LYS A 14 -9.69 1.33 3.49
N ILE A 15 -8.70 1.56 2.62
CA ILE A 15 -8.23 2.91 2.27
C ILE A 15 -9.26 3.62 1.40
N PHE A 16 -9.93 2.88 0.52
CA PHE A 16 -11.03 3.36 -0.31
C PHE A 16 -12.21 2.39 -0.26
N PRO A 17 -13.09 2.50 0.76
CA PRO A 17 -14.32 1.70 0.78
C PRO A 17 -15.17 2.15 -0.41
N LEU A 18 -15.52 1.22 -1.29
CA LEU A 18 -16.17 1.38 -2.59
C LEU A 18 -17.60 2.00 -2.54
N MET A 19 -17.73 3.22 -2.02
CA MET A 19 -18.88 4.13 -2.16
C MET A 19 -18.46 5.53 -2.67
N GLY A 20 -17.18 5.72 -2.96
CA GLY A 20 -16.70 6.71 -3.92
C GLY A 20 -15.75 5.99 -4.87
N LYS A 21 -15.75 6.35 -6.14
CA LYS A 21 -14.53 6.20 -6.94
C LYS A 21 -13.54 7.22 -6.36
N PRO A 22 -12.22 6.96 -6.26
CA PRO A 22 -11.27 8.06 -6.18
C PRO A 22 -11.66 9.07 -7.26
N PRO A 23 -11.82 10.37 -6.96
CA PRO A 23 -12.18 11.32 -7.98
C PRO A 23 -11.21 11.13 -9.15
N GLY A 24 -11.72 11.20 -10.39
CA GLY A 24 -10.92 10.89 -11.59
C GLY A 24 -9.62 11.69 -11.68
N ARG A 25 -9.53 12.76 -10.88
CA ARG A 25 -8.33 13.44 -10.47
C ARG A 25 -8.39 13.68 -8.95
N PRO A 26 -7.35 13.36 -8.17
CA PRO A 26 -7.28 13.76 -6.77
C PRO A 26 -7.28 15.29 -6.67
N GLU A 27 -8.13 15.84 -5.80
CA GLU A 27 -8.32 17.28 -5.62
C GLU A 27 -7.51 17.79 -4.42
N THR A 28 -7.10 16.89 -3.54
CA THR A 28 -6.26 17.19 -2.37
C THR A 28 -5.02 16.30 -2.30
N ARG A 29 -3.97 16.81 -1.65
CA ARG A 29 -2.76 16.03 -1.32
C ARG A 29 -3.09 14.71 -0.61
N ALA A 30 -4.10 14.71 0.27
CA ALA A 30 -4.52 13.53 0.99
C ALA A 30 -5.12 12.46 0.06
N GLU A 31 -5.89 12.88 -0.94
CA GLU A 31 -6.45 11.98 -1.95
C GLU A 31 -5.38 11.44 -2.90
N GLU A 32 -4.40 12.26 -3.29
CA GLU A 32 -3.24 11.81 -4.08
C GLU A 32 -2.52 10.67 -3.36
N ILE A 33 -2.27 10.85 -2.06
CA ILE A 33 -1.61 9.83 -1.25
C ILE A 33 -2.51 8.59 -1.11
N ARG A 34 -3.80 8.74 -0.80
CA ARG A 34 -4.73 7.59 -0.70
C ARG A 34 -4.78 6.80 -2.01
N SER A 35 -4.84 7.48 -3.16
CA SER A 35 -4.81 6.83 -4.48
C SER A 35 -3.55 5.99 -4.64
N PHE A 36 -2.38 6.57 -4.35
CA PHE A 36 -1.11 5.84 -4.39
C PHE A 36 -1.11 4.61 -3.47
N LEU A 37 -1.56 4.73 -2.22
CA LEU A 37 -1.56 3.61 -1.27
C LEU A 37 -2.50 2.47 -1.72
N VAL A 38 -3.65 2.82 -2.30
CA VAL A 38 -4.59 1.87 -2.91
C VAL A 38 -3.92 1.15 -4.07
N ASP A 39 -3.34 1.90 -5.01
CA ASP A 39 -2.70 1.33 -6.19
C ASP A 39 -1.53 0.40 -5.80
N ALA A 40 -0.72 0.82 -4.82
CA ALA A 40 0.38 0.01 -4.29
C ALA A 40 -0.11 -1.30 -3.67
N CYS A 41 -1.09 -1.25 -2.76
CA CYS A 41 -1.60 -2.45 -2.09
C CYS A 41 -2.38 -3.34 -3.07
N HIS A 42 -3.25 -2.76 -3.91
CA HIS A 42 -4.05 -3.51 -4.87
C HIS A 42 -3.17 -4.17 -5.94
N GLY A 43 -2.23 -3.42 -6.52
CA GLY A 43 -1.28 -3.94 -7.49
C GLY A 43 -0.42 -5.06 -6.90
N ALA A 44 0.19 -4.83 -5.74
CA ALA A 44 0.98 -5.84 -5.05
C ALA A 44 0.16 -7.09 -4.69
N GLY A 45 -1.08 -6.91 -4.20
CA GLY A 45 -1.98 -8.00 -3.84
C GLY A 45 -2.38 -8.87 -5.05
N MET A 46 -2.79 -8.23 -6.15
CA MET A 46 -3.13 -8.96 -7.39
C MET A 46 -1.94 -9.76 -7.92
N ARG A 47 -0.76 -9.12 -8.01
CA ARG A 47 0.44 -9.78 -8.51
C ARG A 47 0.97 -10.86 -7.55
N ALA A 48 0.83 -10.68 -6.24
CA ALA A 48 1.17 -11.70 -5.25
C ALA A 48 0.30 -12.95 -5.41
N ARG A 49 -0.99 -12.78 -5.71
CA ARG A 49 -1.93 -13.88 -5.99
C ARG A 49 -1.59 -14.60 -7.29
N GLU A 50 -1.30 -13.87 -8.36
CA GLU A 50 -0.81 -14.46 -9.63
C GLU A 50 0.49 -15.24 -9.42
N TRP A 51 1.43 -14.67 -8.66
CA TRP A 51 2.68 -15.33 -8.32
C TRP A 51 2.44 -16.61 -7.50
N ALA A 52 1.53 -16.57 -6.50
CA ALA A 52 1.19 -17.72 -5.67
C ALA A 52 0.59 -18.87 -6.48
N ALA A 53 -0.27 -18.56 -7.45
CA ALA A 53 -0.85 -19.55 -8.35
C ALA A 53 0.22 -20.28 -9.20
N ALA A 54 1.30 -19.59 -9.57
CA ALA A 54 2.39 -20.15 -10.37
C ALA A 54 3.53 -20.80 -9.55
N HIS A 55 3.79 -20.34 -8.32
CA HIS A 55 4.99 -20.70 -7.55
C HIS A 55 4.69 -21.29 -6.16
N GLY A 56 3.41 -21.36 -5.77
CA GLY A 56 2.97 -21.84 -4.46
C GLY A 56 3.04 -20.76 -3.37
N THR A 57 3.05 -21.20 -2.11
CA THR A 57 2.81 -20.32 -0.96
C THR A 57 3.96 -19.36 -0.63
N GLY A 58 5.17 -19.55 -1.18
CA GLY A 58 6.37 -18.79 -0.83
C GLY A 58 6.83 -19.01 0.62
N THR A 59 7.93 -18.39 1.02
CA THR A 59 8.47 -18.48 2.38
C THR A 59 8.03 -17.30 3.25
N GLU A 60 8.11 -17.44 4.58
CA GLU A 60 7.87 -16.33 5.51
C GLU A 60 8.78 -15.12 5.22
N THR A 61 10.02 -15.37 4.77
CA THR A 61 10.96 -14.29 4.42
C THR A 61 10.48 -13.54 3.18
N ASP A 62 9.92 -14.25 2.19
CA ASP A 62 9.32 -13.63 1.00
C ASP A 62 8.07 -12.79 1.38
N HIS A 63 7.37 -13.12 2.47
CA HIS A 63 6.15 -12.41 2.90
C HIS A 63 6.43 -11.07 3.58
N ARG A 64 7.59 -10.91 4.25
CA ARG A 64 7.87 -9.74 5.10
C ARG A 64 7.73 -8.39 4.38
N PRO A 65 8.28 -8.18 3.17
CA PRO A 65 8.15 -6.89 2.49
C PRO A 65 6.69 -6.52 2.17
N PHE A 66 5.88 -7.51 1.82
CA PHE A 66 4.46 -7.33 1.50
C PHE A 66 3.63 -7.03 2.76
N LEU A 67 3.88 -7.75 3.87
CA LEU A 67 3.20 -7.48 5.13
C LEU A 67 3.58 -6.09 5.68
N ARG A 68 4.85 -5.70 5.54
CA ARG A 68 5.30 -4.36 5.90
C ARG A 68 4.65 -3.29 5.03
N LEU A 69 4.51 -3.52 3.72
CA LEU A 69 3.78 -2.62 2.83
C LEU A 69 2.32 -2.45 3.30
N ALA A 70 1.64 -3.54 3.66
CA ALA A 70 0.27 -3.49 4.16
C ALA A 70 0.15 -2.67 5.45
N GLU A 71 1.07 -2.87 6.40
CA GLU A 71 1.15 -2.12 7.66
C GLU A 71 1.33 -0.62 7.41
N VAL A 72 2.36 -0.25 6.65
CA VAL A 72 2.70 1.16 6.37
C VAL A 72 1.55 1.87 5.64
N CYS A 73 0.90 1.20 4.69
CA CYS A 73 -0.25 1.75 3.99
C CYS A 73 -1.45 1.96 4.92
N ALA A 74 -1.70 1.03 5.85
CA ALA A 74 -2.76 1.17 6.85
C ALA A 74 -2.49 2.34 7.81
N ASP A 75 -1.26 2.47 8.29
CA ASP A 75 -0.85 3.55 9.20
C ASP A 75 -0.91 4.92 8.52
N ALA A 76 -0.41 5.03 7.28
CA ALA A 76 -0.49 6.25 6.49
C ALA A 76 -1.95 6.68 6.29
N ASN A 77 -2.82 5.73 5.98
CA ASN A 77 -4.26 5.99 5.83
C ASN A 77 -4.92 6.45 7.13
N LEU A 78 -4.55 5.87 8.27
CA LEU A 78 -5.01 6.28 9.59
C LEU A 78 -4.63 7.74 9.86
N TYR A 79 -3.37 8.11 9.58
CA TYR A 79 -2.87 9.47 9.84
C TYR A 79 -3.49 10.49 8.88
N LEU A 80 -3.74 10.12 7.63
CA LEU A 80 -4.52 10.92 6.69
C LEU A 80 -5.92 11.21 7.22
N GLY A 81 -6.56 10.23 7.87
CA GLY A 81 -7.85 10.45 8.55
C GLY A 81 -7.77 11.48 9.68
N MET A 82 -6.66 11.50 10.41
CA MET A 82 -6.45 12.45 11.51
C MET A 82 -6.22 13.89 11.05
N VAL A 83 -5.64 14.13 9.86
CA VAL A 83 -5.43 15.49 9.34
C VAL A 83 -6.63 16.03 8.56
N SER A 84 -7.46 15.15 7.98
CA SER A 84 -8.67 15.54 7.24
C SER A 84 -9.90 15.78 8.12
N GLY A 85 -9.94 15.25 9.35
CA GLY A 85 -11.12 15.27 10.23
C GLY A 85 -11.08 16.24 11.41
N VAL A 86 -10.18 17.22 11.43
CA VAL A 86 -9.96 18.07 12.61
C VAL A 86 -10.96 19.22 12.68
N LEU A 87 -11.81 19.25 13.72
CA LEU A 87 -12.74 20.36 13.99
C LEU A 87 -12.07 21.60 14.61
N VAL A 88 -10.90 21.44 15.26
CA VAL A 88 -10.09 22.52 15.83
C VAL A 88 -8.63 22.35 15.41
N VAL A 89 -8.17 23.20 14.48
CA VAL A 89 -6.84 23.09 13.87
C VAL A 89 -5.76 23.57 14.84
N ASP A 90 -4.90 22.65 15.27
CA ASP A 90 -3.59 22.94 15.87
C ASP A 90 -2.53 22.84 14.75
N PRO A 91 -1.96 23.97 14.30
CA PRO A 91 -1.02 23.99 13.17
C PRO A 91 0.25 23.18 13.40
N GLU A 92 0.78 23.16 14.63
CA GLU A 92 2.00 22.41 14.93
C GLU A 92 1.74 20.90 14.92
N ARG A 93 0.61 20.49 15.49
CA ARG A 93 0.18 19.09 15.44
C ARG A 93 -0.06 18.64 14.00
N VAL A 94 -0.73 19.46 13.19
CA VAL A 94 -0.96 19.16 11.77
C VAL A 94 0.36 19.06 11.01
N HIS A 95 1.31 19.97 11.25
CA HIS A 95 2.63 19.91 10.62
C HIS A 95 3.39 18.63 11.00
N ARG A 96 3.44 18.27 12.29
CA ARG A 96 4.07 17.01 12.74
C ARG A 96 3.42 15.79 12.09
N ARG A 97 2.08 15.74 12.03
CA ARG A 97 1.37 14.63 11.38
C ARG A 97 1.68 14.54 9.89
N TRP A 98 1.81 15.66 9.19
CA TRP A 98 2.22 15.65 7.79
C TRP A 98 3.64 15.12 7.59
N ALA A 99 4.59 15.48 8.45
CA ALA A 99 5.94 14.91 8.40
C ALA A 99 5.94 13.38 8.62
N GLU A 100 5.12 12.89 9.55
CA GLU A 100 4.96 11.45 9.78
C GLU A 100 4.31 10.73 8.58
N ILE A 101 3.28 11.34 7.96
CA ILE A 101 2.65 10.83 6.73
C ILE A 101 3.69 10.77 5.61
N GLU A 102 4.51 11.80 5.42
CA GLU A 102 5.54 11.83 4.38
C GLU A 102 6.57 10.70 4.54
N ALA A 103 7.00 10.45 5.78
CA ALA A 103 7.91 9.34 6.07
C ALA A 103 7.29 7.97 5.72
N LEU A 104 6.04 7.75 6.13
CA LEU A 104 5.32 6.50 5.81
C LEU A 104 5.10 6.34 4.30
N VAL A 105 4.77 7.42 3.58
CA VAL A 105 4.58 7.37 2.12
C VAL A 105 5.89 7.08 1.41
N HIS A 106 7.01 7.63 1.89
CA HIS A 106 8.33 7.34 1.33
C HIS A 106 8.69 5.85 1.54
N GLU A 107 8.45 5.32 2.73
CA GLU A 107 8.65 3.89 3.02
C GLU A 107 7.76 3.00 2.16
N ALA A 108 6.48 3.34 2.01
CA ALA A 108 5.53 2.61 1.15
C ALA A 108 5.99 2.56 -0.31
N ARG A 109 6.58 3.64 -0.85
CA ARG A 109 7.16 3.66 -2.20
C ARG A 109 8.31 2.66 -2.34
N GLY A 110 9.27 2.72 -1.42
CA GLY A 110 10.42 1.80 -1.45
C GLY A 110 10.00 0.34 -1.31
N LEU A 111 9.00 0.05 -0.49
CA LEU A 111 8.44 -1.30 -0.34
C LEU A 111 7.69 -1.76 -1.58
N ALA A 112 6.88 -0.89 -2.20
CA ALA A 112 6.15 -1.20 -3.43
C ALA A 112 7.11 -1.49 -4.59
N GLU A 113 8.20 -0.73 -4.71
CA GLU A 113 9.28 -0.98 -5.66
C GLU A 113 9.95 -2.33 -5.39
N SER A 114 10.37 -2.58 -4.14
CA SER A 114 11.03 -3.85 -3.76
C SER A 114 10.14 -5.07 -4.00
N VAL A 115 8.86 -4.98 -3.69
CA VAL A 115 7.87 -6.03 -3.94
C VAL A 115 7.70 -6.27 -5.45
N THR A 116 7.62 -5.19 -6.23
CA THR A 116 7.53 -5.25 -7.69
C THR A 116 8.74 -5.95 -8.28
N GLU A 117 9.95 -5.55 -7.88
CA GLU A 117 11.21 -6.17 -8.30
C GLU A 117 11.29 -7.66 -7.92
N PHE A 118 10.84 -8.04 -6.72
CA PHE A 118 10.77 -9.44 -6.32
C PHE A 118 9.87 -10.26 -7.26
N LEU A 119 8.69 -9.74 -7.55
CA LEU A 119 7.69 -10.39 -8.41
C LEU A 119 8.19 -10.49 -9.86
N ASP A 120 8.83 -9.43 -10.37
CA ASP A 120 9.41 -9.39 -11.71
C ASP A 120 10.64 -10.31 -11.84
N GLY A 121 11.55 -10.25 -10.88
CA GLY A 121 12.78 -11.04 -10.87
C GLY A 121 12.50 -12.54 -10.80
N ARG A 122 11.51 -12.97 -10.00
CA ARG A 122 11.12 -14.39 -9.90
C ARG A 122 10.30 -14.85 -11.11
N ALA A 123 9.52 -13.97 -11.75
CA ALA A 123 8.82 -14.29 -13.00
C ALA A 123 9.79 -14.52 -14.17
N ALA A 124 10.89 -13.75 -14.24
CA ALA A 124 11.92 -13.93 -15.26
C ALA A 124 12.64 -15.29 -15.15
N PHE A 125 12.88 -15.80 -13.92
CA PHE A 125 13.45 -17.13 -13.72
C PHE A 125 12.52 -18.27 -14.15
N ALA A 126 11.21 -18.11 -14.02
CA ALA A 126 10.23 -19.13 -14.43
C ALA A 126 10.00 -19.20 -15.95
N ALA A 127 10.20 -18.10 -16.68
CA ALA A 127 10.04 -18.05 -18.13
C ALA A 127 11.26 -18.56 -18.92
N GLY A 128 12.39 -18.80 -18.26
CA GLY A 128 13.65 -19.26 -18.86
C GLY A 128 14.02 -20.72 -18.62
N ALA A 129 13.14 -21.51 -17.98
CA ALA A 129 13.31 -22.93 -17.68
C ALA A 129 12.31 -23.77 -18.50
#